data_AF-A0A136KMD5-F1
#
_entry.id   AF-A0A136KMD5-F1
#
_cell.length_a   1.000
_cell.length_b   1.000
_cell.length_c   1.000
_cell.angle_alpha   90.00
_cell.angle_beta   90.00
_cell.angle_gamma   90.00
#
_symmetry.space_group_name_H-M   'P 1'
#
loop_
_entity.id
_entity.type
_entity.pdbx_description
1 polymer ?
#
loop_
_entity_poly.entity_id
_entity_poly.type
_entity_poly.pdbx_seq_one_letter_code
_entity_poly.pdbx_strand_id
1 'polypeptide(L)'
;MLVALFAIFREHTNLVVASNTRVINSKIFTTDFPTALAIAMMCIIVIWWLERRDFKSTLIAGGAFGVFLLFRTQSTIILPVLFLLILFVFQFKWSQWIKAGIIFAVAMILTVLPWLTHNYTISGKFSFDDPKQVAVIYSQYSFTDNLDLTQFNPETDSVGKRIISFALENPAYVATFITAHILNTEIGGLLSLPLVKPFNGIFEPVNLYWITWKDSLEWYNIALLLVYLGIIAIGLGTAWRKMKWLGLIPLAFNLGYVLSNGIARFSSWRYNLPVDWVIYFYFAIGLIELFSILISLFGKKLQNQKIYISNKKIFQ
;
A
#
# COMPACT_ATOMS: atom_id res chain seq x y z
N MET A 1 -17.54 5.66 6.00
CA MET A 1 -17.83 7.11 6.01
C MET A 1 -16.66 7.92 6.57
N LEU A 2 -16.21 7.69 7.82
CA LEU A 2 -15.10 8.47 8.42
C LEU A 2 -13.80 8.45 7.59
N VAL A 3 -13.39 7.27 7.11
CA VAL A 3 -12.21 7.11 6.22
C VAL A 3 -12.34 7.92 4.93
N ALA A 4 -13.54 7.99 4.36
CA ALA A 4 -13.79 8.75 3.13
C ALA A 4 -13.69 10.26 3.39
N LEU A 5 -14.13 10.74 4.55
CA LEU A 5 -13.96 12.14 4.94
C LEU A 5 -12.47 12.51 5.07
N PHE A 6 -11.66 11.65 5.70
CA PHE A 6 -10.21 11.87 5.75
C PHE A 6 -9.58 11.93 4.36
N ALA A 7 -9.96 11.01 3.46
CA ALA A 7 -9.49 11.03 2.08
C ALA A 7 -9.88 12.33 1.34
N ILE A 8 -11.11 12.80 1.52
CA ILE A 8 -11.60 14.05 0.91
C ILE A 8 -10.84 15.26 1.46
N PHE A 9 -10.65 15.36 2.77
CA PHE A 9 -9.92 16.48 3.37
C PHE A 9 -8.45 16.50 2.97
N ARG A 10 -7.81 15.33 2.91
CA ARG A 10 -6.44 15.18 2.39
C ARG A 10 -6.35 15.66 0.95
N GLU A 11 -7.26 15.20 0.09
CA GLU A 11 -7.29 15.57 -1.32
C GLU A 11 -7.58 17.06 -1.53
N HIS A 12 -8.52 17.62 -0.77
CA HIS A 12 -8.81 19.05 -0.81
C HIS A 12 -7.58 19.87 -0.43
N THR A 13 -6.87 19.48 0.62
CA THR A 13 -5.62 20.14 1.05
C THR A 13 -4.57 20.08 -0.06
N ASN A 14 -4.39 18.91 -0.70
CA ASN A 14 -3.46 18.76 -1.81
C ASN A 14 -3.81 19.65 -3.01
N LEU A 15 -5.10 19.83 -3.30
CA LEU A 15 -5.56 20.73 -4.38
C LEU A 15 -5.30 22.21 -4.05
N VAL A 16 -5.49 22.62 -2.79
CA VAL A 16 -5.27 23.99 -2.35
C VAL A 16 -3.78 24.35 -2.41
N VAL A 17 -2.88 23.42 -2.06
CA VAL A 17 -1.43 23.68 -2.06
C VAL A 17 -0.73 23.34 -3.38
N ALA A 18 -1.45 22.81 -4.37
CA ALA A 18 -0.88 22.35 -5.64
C ALA A 18 -0.16 23.44 -6.44
N SER A 19 -0.54 24.71 -6.29
CA SER A 19 0.14 25.85 -6.94
C SER A 19 1.49 26.17 -6.30
N ASN A 20 1.67 25.80 -5.03
CA ASN A 20 2.81 26.24 -4.22
C ASN A 20 3.85 25.12 -4.06
N THR A 21 3.47 23.87 -4.30
CA THR A 21 4.34 22.70 -4.21
C THR A 21 3.87 21.58 -5.10
N ARG A 22 4.77 20.65 -5.47
CA ARG A 22 4.49 19.56 -6.41
C ARG A 22 3.74 18.39 -5.77
N VAL A 23 2.72 18.64 -4.94
CA VAL A 23 1.93 17.56 -4.33
C VAL A 23 1.10 16.83 -5.37
N ILE A 24 0.96 15.51 -5.23
CA ILE A 24 0.06 14.75 -6.10
C ILE A 24 -1.39 14.98 -5.68
N ASN A 25 -2.22 15.23 -6.68
CA ASN A 25 -3.65 15.37 -6.56
C ASN A 25 -4.33 14.79 -7.82
N SER A 26 -5.65 14.70 -7.74
CA SER A 26 -6.54 14.22 -8.79
C SER A 26 -6.51 15.02 -10.09
N LYS A 27 -6.02 16.27 -10.10
CA LYS A 27 -5.87 17.08 -11.32
C LYS A 27 -4.55 16.83 -12.04
N ILE A 28 -3.54 16.28 -11.38
CA ILE A 28 -2.26 15.97 -12.00
C ILE A 28 -2.34 14.57 -12.60
N PHE A 29 -2.07 14.48 -13.91
CA PHE A 29 -2.08 13.22 -14.65
C PHE A 29 -0.88 12.33 -14.28
N THR A 30 -0.99 11.67 -13.14
CA THR A 30 -0.02 10.72 -12.58
C THR A 30 -0.72 9.39 -12.29
N THR A 31 0.05 8.30 -12.30
CA THR A 31 -0.49 6.95 -12.05
C THR A 31 -0.76 6.68 -10.58
N ASP A 32 -0.29 7.55 -9.67
CA ASP A 32 -0.32 7.30 -8.22
C ASP A 32 -1.75 7.33 -7.66
N PHE A 33 -2.59 8.29 -8.07
CA PHE A 33 -3.99 8.36 -7.63
C PHE A 33 -4.84 7.19 -8.16
N PRO A 34 -4.78 6.82 -9.47
CA PRO A 34 -5.39 5.59 -9.96
C PRO A 34 -4.90 4.33 -9.22
N THR A 35 -3.61 4.28 -8.87
CA THR A 35 -3.06 3.15 -8.09
C THR A 35 -3.68 3.10 -6.69
N ALA A 36 -3.86 4.24 -6.01
CA ALA A 36 -4.53 4.29 -4.72
C ALA A 36 -5.95 3.71 -4.77
N LEU A 37 -6.73 4.12 -5.78
CA LEU A 37 -8.08 3.61 -6.00
C LEU A 37 -8.06 2.11 -6.33
N ALA A 38 -7.13 1.67 -7.19
CA ALA A 38 -6.99 0.27 -7.55
C ALA A 38 -6.65 -0.59 -6.33
N ILE A 39 -5.72 -0.15 -5.46
CA ILE A 39 -5.38 -0.85 -4.21
C ILE A 39 -6.60 -0.94 -3.27
N ALA A 40 -7.37 0.14 -3.13
CA ALA A 40 -8.59 0.13 -2.31
C ALA A 40 -9.65 -0.83 -2.86
N MET A 41 -9.88 -0.84 -4.18
CA MET A 41 -10.77 -1.79 -4.84
C MET A 41 -10.27 -3.23 -4.69
N MET A 42 -8.97 -3.47 -4.85
CA MET A 42 -8.37 -4.79 -4.67
C MET A 42 -8.52 -5.30 -3.24
N CYS A 43 -8.39 -4.43 -2.22
CA CYS A 43 -8.67 -4.82 -0.84
C CYS A 43 -10.10 -5.37 -0.69
N ILE A 44 -11.10 -4.70 -1.28
CA ILE A 44 -12.50 -5.14 -1.24
C ILE A 44 -12.68 -6.47 -1.97
N ILE A 45 -12.13 -6.60 -3.19
CA ILE A 45 -12.22 -7.82 -4.01
C ILE A 45 -11.59 -9.01 -3.28
N VAL A 46 -10.43 -8.82 -2.66
CA VAL A 46 -9.73 -9.89 -1.92
C VAL A 46 -10.48 -10.26 -0.65
N ILE A 47 -11.02 -9.28 0.12
CA ILE A 47 -11.87 -9.59 1.28
C ILE A 47 -13.08 -10.42 0.82
N TRP A 48 -13.78 -9.99 -0.22
CA TRP A 48 -14.92 -10.70 -0.80
C TRP A 48 -14.57 -12.12 -1.26
N TRP A 49 -13.41 -12.27 -1.92
CA TRP A 49 -12.89 -13.58 -2.32
C TRP A 49 -12.65 -14.48 -1.11
N LEU A 50 -11.98 -13.99 -0.07
CA LEU A 50 -11.63 -14.81 1.09
C LEU A 50 -12.79 -15.07 2.04
N GLU A 51 -13.89 -14.33 1.94
CA GLU A 51 -15.17 -14.63 2.58
C GLU A 51 -15.90 -15.78 1.87
N ARG A 52 -15.90 -15.82 0.53
CA ARG A 52 -16.62 -16.85 -0.26
C ARG A 52 -15.81 -18.12 -0.49
N ARG A 53 -14.50 -17.97 -0.71
CA ARG A 53 -13.52 -19.05 -0.96
C ARG A 53 -13.93 -20.04 -2.06
N ASP A 54 -14.69 -19.56 -3.05
CA ASP A 54 -15.16 -20.36 -4.18
C ASP A 54 -14.31 -20.13 -5.44
N PHE A 55 -14.48 -21.00 -6.42
CA PHE A 55 -13.74 -20.93 -7.69
C PHE A 55 -13.95 -19.58 -8.41
N LYS A 56 -15.20 -19.10 -8.47
CA LYS A 56 -15.57 -17.88 -9.19
C LYS A 56 -14.92 -16.64 -8.57
N SER A 57 -14.97 -16.51 -7.24
CA SER A 57 -14.34 -15.36 -6.57
C SER A 57 -12.82 -15.40 -6.64
N THR A 58 -12.21 -16.59 -6.63
CA THR A 58 -10.77 -16.76 -6.86
C THR A 58 -10.36 -16.30 -8.26
N LEU A 59 -11.14 -16.65 -9.27
CA LEU A 59 -10.90 -16.25 -10.66
C LEU A 59 -11.02 -14.72 -10.83
N ILE A 60 -12.04 -14.11 -10.23
CA ILE A 60 -12.22 -12.65 -10.25
C ILE A 60 -11.08 -11.94 -9.53
N ALA A 61 -10.64 -12.44 -8.36
CA ALA A 61 -9.54 -11.84 -7.63
C ALA A 61 -8.21 -11.92 -8.42
N GLY A 62 -7.93 -13.08 -9.03
CA GLY A 62 -6.75 -13.26 -9.87
C GLY A 62 -6.76 -12.38 -11.11
N GLY A 63 -7.88 -12.34 -11.82
CA GLY A 63 -8.04 -11.47 -13.00
C GLY A 63 -7.94 -9.99 -12.64
N ALA A 64 -8.62 -9.54 -11.58
CA ALA A 64 -8.55 -8.16 -11.12
C ALA A 64 -7.13 -7.76 -10.70
N PHE A 65 -6.39 -8.66 -10.02
CA PHE A 65 -4.98 -8.41 -9.70
C PHE A 65 -4.11 -8.35 -10.96
N GLY A 66 -4.42 -9.16 -11.98
CA GLY A 66 -3.78 -9.07 -13.30
C GLY A 66 -3.97 -7.69 -13.95
N VAL A 67 -5.20 -7.15 -13.95
CA VAL A 67 -5.46 -5.78 -14.41
C VAL A 67 -4.68 -4.76 -13.58
N PHE A 68 -4.65 -4.93 -12.25
CA PHE A 68 -3.90 -4.07 -11.34
C PHE A 68 -2.39 -4.06 -11.64
N LEU A 69 -1.79 -5.20 -11.99
CA LEU A 69 -0.39 -5.27 -12.40
C LEU A 69 -0.11 -4.51 -13.70
N LEU A 70 -1.07 -4.45 -14.62
CA LEU A 70 -0.93 -3.66 -15.85
C LEU A 70 -0.93 -2.14 -15.58
N PHE A 71 -1.57 -1.68 -14.50
CA PHE A 71 -1.49 -0.28 -14.09
C PHE A 71 -0.14 0.07 -13.47
N ARG A 72 0.39 -0.84 -12.63
CA ARG A 72 1.65 -0.60 -11.94
C ARG A 72 2.32 -1.92 -11.54
N THR A 73 3.32 -2.30 -12.32
CA THR A 73 4.19 -3.46 -12.10
C THR A 73 4.92 -3.40 -10.76
N GLN A 74 5.23 -2.20 -10.29
CA GLN A 74 5.84 -1.95 -8.99
C GLN A 74 4.94 -2.40 -7.83
N SER A 75 3.72 -2.87 -8.07
CA SER A 75 2.87 -3.47 -7.04
C SER A 75 3.01 -5.00 -6.95
N THR A 76 3.91 -5.62 -7.72
CA THR A 76 4.05 -7.10 -7.77
C THR A 76 4.43 -7.70 -6.42
N ILE A 77 5.21 -7.00 -5.59
CA ILE A 77 5.62 -7.46 -4.25
C ILE A 77 4.44 -7.51 -3.25
N ILE A 78 3.30 -6.88 -3.57
CA ILE A 78 2.06 -7.10 -2.80
C ILE A 78 1.65 -8.57 -2.82
N LEU A 79 1.86 -9.27 -3.95
CA LEU A 79 1.39 -10.63 -4.13
C LEU A 79 1.99 -11.63 -3.10
N PRO A 80 3.32 -11.74 -2.92
CA PRO A 80 3.88 -12.65 -1.91
C PRO A 80 3.46 -12.29 -0.48
N VAL A 81 3.40 -11.00 -0.14
CA VAL A 81 2.95 -10.55 1.19
C VAL A 81 1.48 -10.92 1.42
N LEU A 82 0.64 -10.72 0.41
CA LEU A 82 -0.77 -11.08 0.46
C LEU A 82 -0.96 -12.59 0.57
N PHE A 83 -0.25 -13.39 -0.22
CA PHE A 83 -0.36 -14.85 -0.19
C PHE A 83 0.14 -15.45 1.13
N LEU A 84 1.16 -14.83 1.75
CA LEU A 84 1.56 -15.15 3.11
C LEU A 84 0.43 -14.88 4.11
N LEU A 85 -0.24 -13.72 4.04
CA LEU A 85 -1.42 -13.44 4.87
C LEU A 85 -2.56 -14.45 4.62
N ILE A 86 -2.80 -14.80 3.36
CA ILE A 86 -3.83 -15.76 2.95
C ILE A 86 -3.55 -17.14 3.55
N LEU A 87 -2.29 -17.57 3.68
CA LEU A 87 -1.95 -18.83 4.35
C LEU A 87 -2.52 -18.89 5.77
N PHE A 88 -2.45 -17.78 6.50
CA PHE A 88 -3.03 -17.67 7.83
C PHE A 88 -4.57 -17.61 7.81
N VAL A 89 -5.18 -16.96 6.80
CA VAL A 89 -6.64 -16.96 6.58
C VAL A 89 -7.19 -18.38 6.34
N PHE A 90 -6.43 -19.21 5.63
CA PHE A 90 -6.71 -20.63 5.41
C PHE A 90 -6.27 -21.52 6.57
N GLN A 91 -5.70 -20.96 7.65
CA GLN A 91 -5.23 -21.71 8.83
C GLN A 91 -4.25 -22.83 8.46
N PHE A 92 -3.29 -22.54 7.58
CA PHE A 92 -2.30 -23.52 7.10
C PHE A 92 -2.88 -24.73 6.38
N LYS A 93 -4.10 -24.64 5.83
CA LYS A 93 -4.66 -25.66 4.92
C LYS A 93 -3.98 -25.58 3.55
N TRP A 94 -2.75 -26.09 3.46
CA TRP A 94 -1.89 -26.03 2.27
C TRP A 94 -2.57 -26.49 0.99
N SER A 95 -3.35 -27.58 1.02
CA SER A 95 -4.06 -28.04 -0.19
C SER A 95 -5.04 -27.00 -0.74
N GLN A 96 -5.79 -26.33 0.14
CA GLN A 96 -6.74 -25.28 -0.27
C GLN A 96 -6.00 -24.03 -0.72
N TRP A 97 -4.94 -23.65 0.00
CA TRP A 97 -4.10 -22.50 -0.32
C TRP A 97 -3.41 -22.65 -1.69
N ILE A 98 -2.82 -23.82 -1.97
CA ILE A 98 -2.19 -24.12 -3.26
C ILE A 98 -3.22 -24.11 -4.38
N LYS A 99 -4.38 -24.78 -4.21
CA LYS A 99 -5.46 -24.77 -5.21
C LYS A 99 -5.92 -23.35 -5.54
N ALA A 100 -6.17 -22.55 -4.50
CA ALA A 100 -6.57 -21.16 -4.65
C ALA A 100 -5.47 -20.33 -5.35
N GLY A 101 -4.20 -20.54 -4.99
CA GLY A 101 -3.06 -19.89 -5.64
C GLY A 101 -2.90 -20.24 -7.11
N ILE A 102 -3.08 -21.51 -7.49
CA ILE A 102 -3.02 -21.94 -8.89
C ILE A 102 -4.16 -21.29 -9.69
N ILE A 103 -5.40 -21.35 -9.20
CA ILE A 103 -6.56 -20.75 -9.89
C ILE A 103 -6.38 -19.24 -10.03
N PHE A 104 -5.93 -18.57 -8.97
CA PHE A 104 -5.63 -17.15 -8.98
C PHE A 104 -4.55 -16.81 -10.01
N ALA A 105 -3.44 -17.55 -10.01
CA ALA A 105 -2.32 -17.33 -10.91
C ALA A 105 -2.72 -17.53 -12.39
N VAL A 106 -3.51 -18.57 -12.69
CA VAL A 106 -4.03 -18.80 -14.04
C VAL A 106 -4.88 -17.62 -14.50
N ALA A 107 -5.83 -17.15 -13.69
CA ALA A 107 -6.67 -16.01 -14.04
C ALA A 107 -5.87 -14.70 -14.22
N MET A 108 -4.87 -14.48 -13.37
CA MET A 108 -3.95 -13.34 -13.46
C MET A 108 -3.13 -13.38 -14.75
N ILE A 109 -2.52 -14.53 -15.07
CA ILE A 109 -1.74 -14.73 -16.30
C ILE A 109 -2.60 -14.49 -17.52
N LEU A 110 -3.81 -15.08 -17.58
CA LEU A 110 -4.72 -14.89 -18.71
C LEU A 110 -5.08 -13.42 -18.94
N THR A 111 -5.14 -12.62 -17.89
CA THR A 111 -5.45 -11.18 -17.97
C THR A 111 -4.26 -10.36 -18.48
N VAL A 112 -3.05 -10.73 -18.06
CA VAL A 112 -1.81 -10.01 -18.40
C VAL A 112 -1.26 -10.43 -19.77
N LEU A 113 -1.54 -11.66 -20.20
CA LEU A 113 -0.98 -12.28 -21.40
C LEU A 113 -1.19 -11.47 -22.69
N PRO A 114 -2.35 -10.83 -22.96
CA PRO A 114 -2.54 -10.02 -24.17
C PRO A 114 -1.53 -8.86 -24.26
N TRP A 115 -1.29 -8.17 -23.14
CA TRP A 115 -0.33 -7.06 -23.09
C TRP A 115 1.10 -7.54 -23.27
N LEU A 116 1.48 -8.63 -22.58
CA LEU A 116 2.81 -9.22 -22.73
C LEU A 116 3.08 -9.71 -24.15
N THR A 117 2.06 -10.24 -24.82
CA THR A 117 2.16 -10.70 -26.21
C THR A 117 2.34 -9.51 -27.14
N HIS A 118 1.56 -8.44 -26.94
CA HIS A 118 1.73 -7.19 -27.69
C HIS A 118 3.16 -6.61 -27.55
N ASN A 119 3.67 -6.52 -26.31
CA ASN A 119 5.02 -6.03 -26.07
C ASN A 119 6.09 -6.94 -26.68
N TYR A 120 5.87 -8.25 -26.65
CA TYR A 120 6.77 -9.21 -27.31
C TYR A 120 6.82 -9.00 -28.82
N THR A 121 5.68 -8.76 -29.48
CA THR A 121 5.67 -8.52 -30.94
C THR A 121 6.38 -7.23 -31.36
N ILE A 122 6.45 -6.23 -30.49
CA ILE A 122 7.09 -4.94 -30.77
C ILE A 122 8.58 -4.98 -30.41
N SER A 123 8.92 -5.51 -29.23
CA SER A 123 10.26 -5.42 -28.63
C SER A 123 11.06 -6.72 -28.66
N GLY A 124 10.44 -7.83 -29.08
CA GLY A 124 11.04 -9.17 -29.01
C GLY A 124 11.17 -9.73 -27.59
N LYS A 125 10.66 -9.04 -26.56
CA LYS A 125 10.79 -9.43 -25.16
C LYS A 125 9.47 -9.35 -24.40
N PHE A 126 9.27 -10.29 -23.49
CA PHE A 126 8.17 -10.22 -22.53
C PHE A 126 8.54 -9.21 -21.43
N SER A 127 8.06 -7.98 -21.56
CA SER A 127 8.18 -6.94 -20.54
C SER A 127 6.82 -6.35 -20.23
N PHE A 128 6.64 -5.91 -19.00
CA PHE A 128 5.48 -5.09 -18.63
C PHE A 128 5.74 -3.60 -18.89
N ASP A 129 6.94 -3.15 -18.54
CA ASP A 129 7.33 -1.74 -18.57
C ASP A 129 8.31 -1.43 -19.71
N ASP A 130 8.40 -0.14 -20.01
CA ASP A 130 9.42 0.42 -20.90
C ASP A 130 10.83 0.20 -20.31
N PRO A 131 11.83 -0.16 -21.15
CA PRO A 131 13.21 -0.37 -20.69
C PRO A 131 13.81 0.80 -19.91
N LYS A 132 13.42 2.05 -20.20
CA LYS A 132 13.89 3.24 -19.47
C LYS A 132 13.40 3.27 -18.03
N GLN A 133 12.19 2.78 -17.74
CA GLN A 133 11.70 2.68 -16.37
C GLN A 133 12.48 1.63 -15.58
N VAL A 134 12.76 0.50 -16.24
CA VAL A 134 13.52 -0.62 -15.70
C VAL A 134 14.99 -0.23 -15.45
N ALA A 135 15.56 0.61 -16.32
CA ALA A 135 16.91 1.19 -16.16
C ALA A 135 17.08 2.02 -14.88
N VAL A 136 16.03 2.73 -14.45
CA VAL A 136 16.05 3.52 -13.20
C VAL A 136 16.31 2.58 -12.01
N ILE A 137 15.58 1.48 -11.92
CA ILE A 137 15.77 0.49 -10.84
C ILE A 137 17.16 -0.15 -10.95
N TYR A 138 17.61 -0.48 -12.16
CA TYR A 138 18.95 -1.04 -12.37
C TYR A 138 20.06 -0.12 -11.84
N SER A 139 20.03 1.16 -12.21
CA SER A 139 21.04 2.16 -11.83
C SER A 139 21.09 2.42 -10.32
N GLN A 140 19.95 2.28 -9.65
CA GLN A 140 19.84 2.45 -8.21
C GLN A 140 20.57 1.35 -7.42
N TYR A 141 20.85 0.18 -8.00
CA TYR A 141 21.66 -0.86 -7.34
C TYR A 141 23.16 -0.59 -7.53
N SER A 142 23.60 0.53 -6.97
CA SER A 142 24.98 0.99 -6.91
C SER A 142 25.24 1.70 -5.56
N PHE A 143 26.50 2.07 -5.31
CA PHE A 143 26.90 2.86 -4.13
C PHE A 143 26.77 4.37 -4.34
N THR A 144 26.52 4.80 -5.57
CA THR A 144 26.41 6.21 -5.95
C THR A 144 24.95 6.59 -6.07
N ASP A 145 24.56 7.73 -5.52
CA ASP A 145 23.18 8.24 -5.64
C ASP A 145 22.87 8.87 -7.00
N ASN A 146 23.86 8.90 -7.91
CA ASN A 146 23.69 9.43 -9.26
C ASN A 146 23.03 8.38 -10.17
N LEU A 147 21.87 8.74 -10.71
CA LEU A 147 21.18 7.95 -11.73
C LEU A 147 21.98 7.95 -13.02
N ASP A 148 22.48 6.78 -13.39
CA ASP A 148 23.14 6.54 -14.68
C ASP A 148 22.39 5.46 -15.46
N LEU A 149 21.51 5.91 -16.35
CA LEU A 149 20.69 5.04 -17.18
C LEU A 149 21.48 4.38 -18.31
N THR A 150 22.70 4.85 -18.60
CA THR A 150 23.53 4.32 -19.69
C THR A 150 24.14 2.96 -19.38
N GLN A 151 24.18 2.58 -18.09
CA GLN A 151 24.70 1.30 -17.64
C GLN A 151 23.76 0.12 -17.93
N PHE A 152 22.50 0.38 -18.25
CA PHE A 152 21.52 -0.66 -18.51
C PHE A 152 21.39 -0.92 -20.00
N ASN A 153 21.77 -2.12 -20.43
CA ASN A 153 21.47 -2.60 -21.77
C ASN A 153 20.22 -3.51 -21.71
N PRO A 154 19.08 -3.07 -22.27
CA PRO A 154 17.85 -3.86 -22.28
C PRO A 154 17.98 -5.23 -22.95
N GLU A 155 18.95 -5.41 -23.86
CA GLU A 155 19.16 -6.64 -24.62
C GLU A 155 19.86 -7.73 -23.80
N THR A 156 20.87 -7.36 -23.01
CA THR A 156 21.73 -8.30 -22.29
C THR A 156 21.46 -8.35 -20.79
N ASP A 157 20.99 -7.25 -20.21
CA ASP A 157 20.96 -7.09 -18.77
C ASP A 157 19.63 -7.53 -18.17
N SER A 158 19.70 -8.03 -16.94
CA SER A 158 18.53 -8.42 -16.17
C SER A 158 18.52 -7.68 -14.84
N VAL A 159 17.49 -6.85 -14.63
CA VAL A 159 17.30 -6.14 -13.36
C VAL A 159 17.17 -7.10 -12.20
N GLY A 160 16.40 -8.18 -12.36
CA GLY A 160 16.27 -9.21 -11.31
C GLY A 160 17.64 -9.79 -10.91
N LYS A 161 18.50 -10.12 -11.88
CA LYS A 161 19.85 -10.60 -11.59
C LYS A 161 20.70 -9.55 -10.88
N ARG A 162 20.66 -8.29 -11.32
CA ARG A 162 21.40 -7.18 -10.68
C ARG A 162 20.96 -6.95 -9.24
N ILE A 163 19.65 -6.96 -8.98
CA ILE A 163 19.09 -6.83 -7.63
C ILE A 163 19.63 -7.96 -6.74
N ILE A 164 19.54 -9.20 -7.21
CA ILE A 164 19.95 -10.38 -6.45
C ILE A 164 21.46 -10.39 -6.21
N SER A 165 22.28 -10.20 -7.26
CA SER A 165 23.74 -10.25 -7.14
C SER A 165 24.26 -9.16 -6.21
N PHE A 166 23.80 -7.91 -6.41
CA PHE A 166 24.22 -6.79 -5.57
C PHE A 166 23.76 -6.96 -4.11
N ALA A 167 22.56 -7.54 -3.88
CA ALA A 167 22.08 -7.84 -2.53
C ALA A 167 22.87 -8.95 -1.84
N LEU A 168 23.31 -9.97 -2.57
CA LEU A 168 24.15 -11.04 -2.03
C LEU A 168 25.57 -10.56 -1.74
N GLU A 169 26.11 -9.68 -2.58
CA GLU A 169 27.44 -9.07 -2.38
C GLU A 169 27.44 -8.05 -1.24
N ASN A 170 26.34 -7.29 -1.07
CA ASN A 170 26.26 -6.15 -0.14
C ASN A 170 25.02 -6.20 0.78
N PRO A 171 24.79 -7.28 1.54
CA PRO A 171 23.52 -7.51 2.22
C PRO A 171 23.19 -6.42 3.26
N ALA A 172 24.17 -5.96 4.04
CA ALA A 172 23.97 -4.93 5.05
C ALA A 172 23.61 -3.58 4.43
N TYR A 173 24.28 -3.20 3.34
CA TYR A 173 23.99 -1.96 2.62
C TYR A 173 22.59 -2.00 2.00
N VAL A 174 22.22 -3.15 1.41
CA VAL A 174 20.88 -3.35 0.84
C VAL A 174 19.78 -3.29 1.90
N ALA A 175 19.95 -4.01 3.00
CA ALA A 175 18.99 -3.97 4.11
C ALA A 175 18.81 -2.56 4.68
N THR A 176 19.90 -1.78 4.75
CA THR A 176 19.87 -0.40 5.27
C THR A 176 19.01 0.50 4.40
N PHE A 177 19.24 0.57 3.08
CA PHE A 177 18.44 1.45 2.24
C PHE A 177 16.99 0.98 2.15
N ILE A 178 16.72 -0.33 2.04
CA ILE A 178 15.35 -0.84 1.98
C ILE A 178 14.59 -0.45 3.25
N THR A 179 15.20 -0.65 4.41
CA THR A 179 14.61 -0.29 5.70
C THR A 179 14.39 1.22 5.80
N ALA A 180 15.35 2.04 5.38
CA ALA A 180 15.22 3.49 5.38
C ALA A 180 14.04 3.96 4.51
N HIS A 181 13.89 3.41 3.29
CA HIS A 181 12.77 3.75 2.41
C HIS A 181 11.41 3.28 2.97
N ILE A 182 11.36 2.08 3.57
CA ILE A 182 10.15 1.57 4.23
C ILE A 182 9.74 2.49 5.38
N LEU A 183 10.67 2.79 6.30
CA LEU A 183 10.41 3.65 7.45
C LEU A 183 10.01 5.06 7.01
N ASN A 184 10.69 5.64 6.03
CA ASN A 184 10.35 6.95 5.49
C ASN A 184 8.93 6.98 4.89
N THR A 185 8.53 5.91 4.20
CA THR A 185 7.19 5.77 3.62
C THR A 185 6.12 5.66 4.72
N GLU A 186 6.34 4.83 5.74
CA GLU A 186 5.41 4.67 6.87
C GLU A 186 5.31 5.93 7.74
N ILE A 187 6.43 6.60 8.02
CA ILE A 187 6.45 7.90 8.69
C ILE A 187 5.68 8.92 7.85
N GLY A 188 5.93 9.00 6.55
CA GLY A 188 5.17 9.88 5.66
C GLY A 188 3.67 9.54 5.59
N GLY A 189 3.29 8.27 5.73
CA GLY A 189 1.91 7.85 5.88
C GLY A 189 1.30 8.32 7.20
N LEU A 190 2.05 8.25 8.30
CA LEU A 190 1.63 8.79 9.61
C LEU A 190 1.46 10.31 9.58
N LEU A 191 2.34 11.02 8.86
CA LEU A 191 2.28 12.46 8.64
C LEU A 191 1.16 12.89 7.67
N SER A 192 0.38 11.96 7.13
CA SER A 192 -0.91 12.29 6.49
C SER A 192 -1.95 12.74 7.52
N LEU A 193 -1.76 12.39 8.79
CA LEU A 193 -2.54 12.94 9.90
C LEU A 193 -2.00 14.32 10.30
N PRO A 194 -2.88 15.26 10.67
CA PRO A 194 -2.49 16.64 10.91
C PRO A 194 -1.58 16.76 12.15
N LEU A 195 -0.55 17.59 12.05
CA LEU A 195 0.29 17.98 13.19
C LEU A 195 -0.27 19.25 13.87
N VAL A 196 0.07 19.45 15.14
CA VAL A 196 -0.21 20.70 15.85
C VAL A 196 0.69 21.79 15.28
N LYS A 197 0.07 22.92 14.95
CA LYS A 197 0.74 24.14 14.53
C LYS A 197 0.09 25.35 15.22
N PRO A 198 0.87 26.39 15.58
CA PRO A 198 0.30 27.65 16.03
C PRO A 198 -0.71 28.18 15.01
N PHE A 199 -1.91 28.50 15.48
CA PHE A 199 -2.95 29.12 14.67
C PHE A 199 -2.73 30.63 14.66
N ASN A 200 -2.30 31.19 13.53
CA ASN A 200 -2.04 32.64 13.40
C ASN A 200 -3.19 33.39 12.70
N GLY A 201 -4.38 32.78 12.63
CA GLY A 201 -5.59 33.38 12.03
C GLY A 201 -6.10 32.65 10.79
N ILE A 202 -7.33 32.97 10.39
CA ILE A 202 -8.06 32.28 9.30
C ILE A 202 -7.48 32.62 7.92
N PHE A 203 -6.78 33.75 7.80
CA PHE A 203 -6.14 34.20 6.56
C PHE A 203 -4.68 33.75 6.43
N GLU A 204 -4.16 32.97 7.39
CA GLU A 204 -2.81 32.43 7.25
C GLU A 204 -2.75 31.53 6.01
N PRO A 205 -1.83 31.76 5.07
CA PRO A 205 -1.68 30.89 3.91
C PRO A 205 -1.35 29.47 4.37
N VAL A 206 -1.83 28.47 3.64
CA VAL A 206 -1.57 27.06 3.97
C VAL A 206 -0.06 26.85 4.05
N ASN A 207 0.41 26.55 5.26
CA ASN A 207 1.83 26.46 5.53
C ASN A 207 2.37 25.11 5.05
N LEU A 208 3.35 25.19 4.16
CA LEU A 208 4.04 24.05 3.58
C LEU A 208 5.21 23.66 4.49
N TYR A 209 4.91 23.27 5.72
CA TYR A 209 5.90 23.05 6.77
C TYR A 209 6.95 21.99 6.38
N TRP A 210 6.58 21.09 5.47
CA TRP A 210 7.43 20.03 4.91
C TRP A 210 8.48 20.53 3.90
N ILE A 211 8.34 21.73 3.34
CA ILE A 211 9.32 22.27 2.36
C ILE A 211 10.59 22.75 3.04
N THR A 212 10.47 23.25 4.27
CA THR A 212 11.59 23.79 5.06
C THR A 212 11.94 22.90 6.25
N TRP A 213 11.50 21.64 6.22
CA TRP A 213 11.65 20.73 7.34
C TRP A 213 13.13 20.47 7.63
N LYS A 214 13.57 20.76 8.87
CA LYS A 214 14.95 20.63 9.34
C LYS A 214 15.21 19.32 10.10
N ASP A 215 14.57 18.24 9.67
CA ASP A 215 14.71 16.89 10.25
C ASP A 215 14.37 16.76 11.75
N SER A 216 13.67 17.75 12.34
CA SER A 216 13.22 17.70 13.72
C SER A 216 11.72 18.01 13.83
N LEU A 217 11.03 17.27 14.70
CA LEU A 217 9.67 17.55 15.12
C LEU A 217 9.68 18.14 16.52
N GLU A 218 8.82 19.14 16.74
CA GLU A 218 8.57 19.67 18.08
C GLU A 218 8.05 18.57 19.03
N TRP A 219 8.44 18.64 20.30
CA TRP A 219 8.13 17.58 21.28
C TRP A 219 6.64 17.28 21.42
N TYR A 220 5.77 18.29 21.29
CA TYR A 220 4.33 18.13 21.36
C TYR A 220 3.77 17.40 20.13
N ASN A 221 4.40 17.56 18.96
CA ASN A 221 4.06 16.79 17.76
C ASN A 221 4.53 15.35 17.89
N ILE A 222 5.68 15.10 18.52
CA ILE A 222 6.10 13.74 18.87
C ILE A 222 5.07 13.07 19.80
N ALA A 223 4.63 13.78 20.85
CA ALA A 223 3.59 13.27 21.75
C ALA A 223 2.27 12.99 21.02
N LEU A 224 1.85 13.88 20.11
CA LEU A 224 0.67 13.69 19.27
C LEU A 224 0.79 12.45 18.38
N LEU A 225 1.95 12.24 17.74
CA LEU A 225 2.20 11.06 16.91
C LEU A 225 2.12 9.76 17.73
N LEU A 226 2.60 9.76 18.98
CA LEU A 226 2.44 8.62 19.88
C LEU A 226 0.96 8.36 20.20
N VAL A 227 0.15 9.40 20.38
CA VAL A 227 -1.31 9.27 20.54
C VAL A 227 -1.94 8.67 19.27
N TYR A 228 -1.54 9.13 18.08
CA TYR A 228 -2.02 8.57 16.82
C TYR A 228 -1.67 7.09 16.67
N LEU A 229 -0.44 6.69 17.00
CA LEU A 229 -0.03 5.30 17.02
C LEU A 229 -0.85 4.46 18.01
N GLY A 230 -1.16 4.99 19.19
CA GLY A 230 -2.05 4.35 20.15
C GLY A 230 -3.46 4.11 19.59
N ILE A 231 -4.03 5.11 18.91
CA ILE A 231 -5.35 4.99 18.27
C ILE A 231 -5.31 3.98 17.12
N ILE A 232 -4.26 4.00 16.29
CA ILE A 232 -4.06 3.04 15.20
C ILE A 232 -3.94 1.62 15.77
N ALA A 233 -3.23 1.42 16.88
CA ALA A 233 -3.11 0.13 17.54
C ALA A 233 -4.48 -0.39 18.04
N ILE A 234 -5.32 0.48 18.61
CA ILE A 234 -6.71 0.14 18.97
C ILE A 234 -7.51 -0.24 17.72
N GLY A 235 -7.33 0.49 16.62
CA GLY A 235 -7.96 0.21 15.34
C GLY A 235 -7.59 -1.15 14.76
N LEU A 236 -6.30 -1.48 14.73
CA LEU A 236 -5.77 -2.78 14.34
C LEU A 236 -6.32 -3.89 15.25
N GLY A 237 -6.28 -3.70 16.57
CA GLY A 237 -6.83 -4.65 17.54
C GLY A 237 -8.32 -4.89 17.35
N THR A 238 -9.08 -3.84 17.03
CA THR A 238 -10.52 -3.91 16.75
C THR A 238 -10.81 -4.65 15.44
N ALA A 239 -10.07 -4.32 14.37
CA ALA A 239 -10.17 -5.00 13.08
C ALA A 239 -9.85 -6.50 13.23
N TRP A 240 -8.80 -6.83 13.97
CA TRP A 240 -8.43 -8.20 14.30
C TRP A 240 -9.51 -8.92 15.12
N ARG A 241 -10.04 -8.27 16.17
CA ARG A 241 -11.09 -8.86 17.01
C ARG A 241 -12.34 -9.21 16.20
N LYS A 242 -12.72 -8.35 15.24
CA LYS A 242 -13.95 -8.51 14.43
C LYS A 242 -13.76 -9.42 13.21
N MET A 243 -12.64 -9.31 12.49
CA MET A 243 -12.44 -9.98 11.19
C MET A 243 -11.19 -10.87 11.13
N LYS A 244 -10.42 -10.99 12.23
CA LYS A 244 -9.16 -11.76 12.30
C LYS A 244 -8.20 -11.34 11.18
N TRP A 245 -7.60 -12.30 10.49
CA TRP A 245 -6.67 -12.08 9.38
C TRP A 245 -7.28 -11.28 8.22
N LEU A 246 -8.60 -11.35 7.98
CA LEU A 246 -9.26 -10.52 6.96
C LEU A 246 -9.18 -9.03 7.28
N GLY A 247 -9.16 -8.68 8.57
CA GLY A 247 -8.99 -7.29 9.04
C GLY A 247 -7.61 -6.70 8.76
N LEU A 248 -6.63 -7.54 8.40
CA LEU A 248 -5.26 -7.13 8.11
C LEU A 248 -4.96 -7.01 6.60
N ILE A 249 -5.96 -7.19 5.73
CA ILE A 249 -5.76 -7.10 4.27
C ILE A 249 -5.27 -5.71 3.85
N PRO A 250 -5.88 -4.58 4.28
CA PRO A 250 -5.33 -3.26 3.98
C PRO A 250 -3.88 -3.10 4.41
N LEU A 251 -3.51 -3.62 5.61
CA LEU A 251 -2.13 -3.62 6.08
C LEU A 251 -1.20 -4.43 5.19
N ALA A 252 -1.60 -5.62 4.72
CA ALA A 252 -0.79 -6.42 3.81
C ALA A 252 -0.56 -5.73 2.46
N PHE A 253 -1.58 -5.04 1.92
CA PHE A 253 -1.42 -4.23 0.71
C PHE A 253 -0.47 -3.05 0.92
N ASN A 254 -0.59 -2.34 2.04
CA ASN A 254 0.36 -1.29 2.42
C ASN A 254 1.78 -1.85 2.53
N LEU A 255 2.03 -2.83 3.40
CA LEU A 255 3.37 -3.38 3.62
C LEU A 255 3.99 -3.95 2.34
N GLY A 256 3.20 -4.66 1.53
CA GLY A 256 3.68 -5.19 0.25
C GLY A 256 4.04 -4.11 -0.76
N TYR A 257 3.26 -3.03 -0.81
CA TYR A 257 3.55 -1.89 -1.69
C TYR A 257 4.77 -1.10 -1.21
N VAL A 258 4.85 -0.83 0.09
CA VAL A 258 5.96 -0.12 0.73
C VAL A 258 7.26 -0.93 0.61
N LEU A 259 7.22 -2.24 0.77
CA LEU A 259 8.36 -3.12 0.53
C LEU A 259 8.80 -3.07 -0.94
N SER A 260 7.86 -3.07 -1.88
CA SER A 260 8.16 -2.93 -3.30
C SER A 260 8.88 -1.63 -3.62
N ASN A 261 8.36 -0.52 -3.08
CA ASN A 261 8.98 0.80 -3.21
C ASN A 261 10.39 0.82 -2.59
N GLY A 262 10.57 0.22 -1.41
CA GLY A 262 11.87 0.12 -0.75
C GLY A 262 12.90 -0.67 -1.56
N ILE A 263 12.49 -1.80 -2.16
CA ILE A 263 13.33 -2.58 -3.09
C ILE A 263 13.70 -1.73 -4.32
N ALA A 264 12.77 -0.94 -4.83
CA ALA A 264 13.01 -0.03 -5.95
C ALA A 264 13.70 1.29 -5.57
N ARG A 265 14.07 1.47 -4.29
CA ARG A 265 14.61 2.72 -3.72
C ARG A 265 13.73 3.96 -3.94
N PHE A 266 12.42 3.75 -4.06
CA PHE A 266 11.43 4.82 -4.07
C PHE A 266 10.85 4.99 -2.66
N SER A 267 10.66 6.24 -2.22
CA SER A 267 9.98 6.53 -0.94
C SER A 267 9.41 7.93 -0.91
N SER A 268 8.46 8.15 0.00
CA SER A 268 7.88 9.46 0.32
C SER A 268 7.14 10.12 -0.85
N TRP A 269 6.67 11.34 -0.61
CA TRP A 269 6.00 12.23 -1.55
C TRP A 269 4.86 11.53 -2.29
N ARG A 270 5.16 11.15 -3.53
CA ARG A 270 4.29 10.69 -4.58
C ARG A 270 4.02 9.20 -4.44
N TYR A 271 5.02 8.48 -3.93
CA TYR A 271 5.02 7.04 -3.76
C TYR A 271 4.26 6.62 -2.49
N ASN A 272 3.92 7.54 -1.59
CA ASN A 272 3.08 7.25 -0.43
C ASN A 272 1.59 7.20 -0.78
N LEU A 273 1.16 8.03 -1.73
CA LEU A 273 -0.25 8.24 -2.07
C LEU A 273 -1.06 6.94 -2.30
N PRO A 274 -0.49 5.86 -2.89
CA PRO A 274 -1.26 4.66 -3.14
C PRO A 274 -1.69 3.90 -1.87
N VAL A 275 -1.00 4.11 -0.75
CA VAL A 275 -1.20 3.32 0.48
C VAL A 275 -1.23 4.13 1.77
N ASP A 276 -1.03 5.45 1.73
CA ASP A 276 -1.12 6.34 2.90
C ASP A 276 -2.47 6.21 3.63
N TRP A 277 -3.52 5.92 2.87
CA TRP A 277 -4.88 5.76 3.38
C TRP A 277 -5.06 4.62 4.36
N VAL A 278 -4.17 3.63 4.34
CA VAL A 278 -4.22 2.50 5.28
C VAL A 278 -3.98 2.99 6.72
N ILE A 279 -3.15 4.01 6.90
CA ILE A 279 -2.89 4.62 8.21
C ILE A 279 -4.16 5.26 8.77
N TYR A 280 -4.78 6.18 8.03
CA TYR A 280 -6.00 6.83 8.50
C TYR A 280 -7.23 5.89 8.48
N PHE A 281 -7.17 4.77 7.76
CA PHE A 281 -8.16 3.69 7.83
C PHE A 281 -8.17 3.03 9.21
N TYR A 282 -7.01 2.56 9.69
CA TYR A 282 -6.93 1.96 11.03
C TYR A 282 -7.12 3.00 12.13
N PHE A 283 -6.62 4.23 11.94
CA PHE A 283 -6.90 5.34 12.83
C PHE A 283 -8.41 5.58 12.98
N ALA A 284 -9.17 5.62 11.89
CA ALA A 284 -10.61 5.80 11.92
C ALA A 284 -11.34 4.66 12.66
N ILE A 285 -10.92 3.40 12.47
CA ILE A 285 -11.47 2.27 13.23
C ILE A 285 -11.18 2.46 14.73
N GLY A 286 -9.96 2.87 15.08
CA GLY A 286 -9.56 3.15 16.45
C GLY A 286 -10.39 4.26 17.09
N LEU A 287 -10.60 5.37 16.38
CA LEU A 287 -11.47 6.46 16.84
C LEU A 287 -12.91 5.97 17.09
N ILE A 288 -13.48 5.21 16.15
CA ILE A 288 -14.84 4.68 16.31
C ILE A 288 -14.94 3.79 17.55
N GLU A 289 -13.94 2.93 17.80
CA GLU A 289 -13.90 2.10 18.99
C GLU A 289 -13.76 2.93 20.28
N LEU A 290 -12.90 3.95 20.29
CA LEU A 290 -12.75 4.85 21.43
C LEU A 290 -14.04 5.58 21.77
N PHE A 291 -14.71 6.16 20.76
CA PHE A 291 -16.02 6.78 20.96
C PHE A 291 -17.05 5.77 21.45
N SER A 292 -17.00 4.53 20.96
CA SER A 292 -17.87 3.45 21.41
C SER A 292 -17.66 3.14 22.90
N ILE A 293 -16.39 3.03 23.34
CA ILE A 293 -16.04 2.83 24.75
C ILE A 293 -16.53 4.00 25.59
N LEU A 294 -16.28 5.25 25.17
CA LEU A 294 -16.74 6.44 25.88
C LEU A 294 -18.27 6.47 26.04
N ILE A 295 -19.02 6.20 24.97
CA ILE A 295 -20.50 6.14 25.00
C ILE A 295 -20.99 5.05 25.97
N SER A 296 -20.29 3.91 26.04
CA SER A 296 -20.64 2.83 26.95
C SER A 296 -20.45 3.21 28.43
N LEU A 297 -19.49 4.09 28.75
CA LEU A 297 -19.30 4.62 30.10
C LEU A 297 -20.48 5.50 30.55
N PHE A 298 -21.19 6.14 29.61
CA PHE A 298 -22.41 6.92 29.86
C PHE A 298 -23.69 6.06 29.83
N GLY A 299 -23.59 4.74 29.99
CA GLY A 299 -24.74 3.84 30.22
C GLY A 299 -25.48 3.38 28.96
N LYS A 300 -25.06 3.78 27.75
CA LYS A 300 -25.66 3.29 26.51
C LYS A 300 -25.00 1.97 26.10
N LYS A 301 -25.70 0.85 26.26
CA LYS A 301 -25.26 -0.44 25.70
C LYS A 301 -25.27 -0.33 24.17
N LEU A 302 -24.08 -0.33 23.57
CA LEU A 302 -23.95 -0.46 22.13
C LEU A 302 -24.47 -1.83 21.72
N GLN A 303 -25.49 -1.83 20.87
CA GLN A 303 -26.02 -3.05 20.29
C GLN A 303 -24.91 -3.66 19.43
N ASN A 304 -24.32 -4.76 19.89
CA ASN A 304 -23.36 -5.53 19.12
C ASN A 304 -24.09 -6.01 17.86
N GLN A 305 -23.98 -5.25 16.76
CA GLN A 305 -24.31 -5.76 15.45
C GLN A 305 -23.31 -6.89 15.20
N LYS A 306 -23.77 -8.12 15.42
CA LYS A 306 -23.13 -9.30 14.86
C LYS A 306 -23.06 -9.03 13.37
N ILE A 307 -21.88 -8.67 12.86
CA ILE A 307 -21.59 -8.81 11.45
C ILE A 307 -21.74 -10.31 11.22
N TYR A 308 -22.86 -10.71 10.61
CA TYR A 308 -23.07 -12.07 10.16
C TYR A 308 -22.07 -12.30 9.03
N ILE A 309 -20.82 -12.58 9.37
CA ILE A 309 -19.96 -13.35 8.47
C ILE A 309 -20.68 -14.68 8.41
N SER A 310 -21.33 -14.92 7.26
CA SER A 310 -22.02 -16.17 6.97
C SER A 310 -21.03 -17.30 7.21
N ASN A 311 -21.09 -17.91 8.40
CA ASN A 311 -20.52 -19.21 8.68
C ASN A 311 -21.35 -20.22 7.90
N LYS A 312 -21.29 -20.16 6.57
CA LYS A 312 -21.55 -21.33 5.76
C LYS A 312 -20.41 -22.28 6.06
N LYS A 313 -20.65 -23.16 7.04
CA LYS A 313 -19.98 -24.45 7.13
C LYS A 313 -20.09 -25.09 5.75
N ILE A 314 -19.06 -24.93 4.93
CA ILE A 314 -18.79 -25.85 3.84
C ILE A 314 -17.73 -26.80 4.41
N PHE A 315 -18.19 -27.64 5.34
CA PHE A 315 -17.65 -28.98 5.45
C PHE A 315 -18.33 -29.75 4.34
N GLN A 316 -17.60 -29.88 3.22
CA GLN A 316 -17.57 -31.00 2.29
C GLN A 316 -16.40 -30.73 1.34
#